data_AF-A0A8T3RE93-F1
#
_entry.id   AF-A0A8T3RE93-F1
#
_cell.length_a   1.000
_cell.length_b   1.000
_cell.length_c   1.000
_cell.angle_alpha   90.00
_cell.angle_beta   90.00
_cell.angle_gamma   90.00
#
_symmetry.space_group_name_H-M   'P 1'
#
loop_
_entity.id
_entity.type
_entity.pdbx_description
1 polymer ?
#
loop_
_entity_poly.entity_id
_entity_poly.type
_entity_poly.pdbx_seq_one_letter_code
_entity_poly.pdbx_strand_id
1 'polypeptide(L)'
;MIDFLVRLLINAAALMVSVALVPRIRFDFGDEWWRLLVVAAIFGLINTFIRPIVSLLSLPINLFALGLVGMLVNTAMLLLLAFVSGWLALGFQIAGWPPGQLDVDVVIYAALAALVISLVATALGLVRRLVPGV
;
A
#
# COMPACT_ATOMS: atom_id res chain seq x y z
N MET A 1 18.84 -23.72 2.98
CA MET A 1 18.24 -25.07 2.84
C MET A 1 17.37 -25.45 4.04
N ILE A 2 17.83 -25.22 5.27
CA ILE A 2 17.06 -25.51 6.50
C ILE A 2 15.73 -24.72 6.55
N ASP A 3 15.72 -23.45 6.14
CA ASP A 3 14.51 -22.62 6.14
C ASP A 3 13.39 -23.16 5.24
N PHE A 4 13.76 -23.81 4.13
CA PHE A 4 12.81 -24.41 3.22
C PHE A 4 12.15 -25.64 3.85
N LEU A 5 12.94 -26.51 4.51
CA LEU A 5 12.40 -27.66 5.24
C LEU A 5 11.49 -27.23 6.40
N VAL A 6 11.87 -26.21 7.17
CA VAL A 6 11.07 -25.72 8.30
C VAL A 6 9.75 -25.11 7.80
N ARG A 7 9.79 -24.30 6.73
CA ARG A 7 8.58 -23.76 6.10
C ARG A 7 7.69 -24.86 5.53
N LEU A 8 8.27 -25.89 4.92
CA LEU A 8 7.54 -27.04 4.41
C LEU A 8 6.85 -27.80 5.56
N LEU A 9 7.54 -28.05 6.66
CA LEU A 9 6.97 -28.71 7.85
C LEU A 9 5.85 -27.87 8.49
N ILE A 10 6.03 -26.54 8.60
CA ILE A 10 5.00 -25.63 9.11
C ILE A 10 3.77 -25.63 8.20
N ASN A 11 3.97 -25.55 6.88
CA ASN A 11 2.88 -25.61 5.90
C ASN A 11 2.18 -26.98 5.92
N ALA A 12 2.91 -28.08 6.07
CA ALA A 12 2.37 -29.42 6.22
C ALA A 12 1.53 -29.56 7.50
N ALA A 13 2.02 -29.05 8.63
CA ALA A 13 1.31 -29.04 9.90
C ALA A 13 0.05 -28.15 9.82
N ALA A 14 0.15 -26.96 9.23
CA ALA A 14 -0.99 -26.07 9.00
C ALA A 14 -2.05 -26.74 8.11
N LEU A 15 -1.63 -27.46 7.07
CA LEU A 15 -2.54 -28.23 6.22
C LEU A 15 -3.20 -29.37 6.99
N MET A 16 -2.45 -30.13 7.78
CA MET A 16 -2.99 -31.23 8.60
C MET A 16 -4.01 -30.72 9.63
N VAL A 17 -3.71 -29.60 10.28
CA VAL A 17 -4.65 -28.92 11.19
C VAL A 17 -5.88 -28.41 10.43
N SER A 18 -5.71 -27.89 9.22
CA SER A 18 -6.82 -27.41 8.39
C SER A 18 -7.75 -28.55 7.95
N VAL A 19 -7.20 -29.71 7.59
CA VAL A 19 -7.98 -30.93 7.29
C VAL A 19 -8.74 -31.42 8.53
N ALA A 20 -8.11 -31.37 9.71
CA ALA A 20 -8.72 -31.82 10.96
C ALA A 20 -9.83 -30.87 11.47
N LEU A 21 -9.65 -29.55 11.31
CA LEU A 21 -10.56 -28.54 11.85
C LEU A 21 -11.69 -28.13 10.90
N VAL A 22 -11.50 -28.21 9.58
CA VAL A 22 -12.50 -27.77 8.61
C VAL A 22 -13.35 -28.98 8.18
N PRO A 23 -14.60 -29.11 8.64
CA PRO A 23 -15.46 -30.19 8.22
C PRO A 23 -15.68 -30.08 6.71
N ARG A 24 -15.56 -31.20 5.98
CA ARG A 24 -15.61 -31.36 4.51
C ARG A 24 -14.28 -31.30 3.76
N ILE A 25 -13.16 -30.95 4.41
CA ILE A 25 -11.84 -31.23 3.83
C ILE A 25 -11.50 -32.68 4.20
N ARG A 26 -11.69 -33.61 3.25
CA ARG A 26 -11.35 -35.02 3.45
C ARG A 26 -10.02 -35.31 2.77
N PHE A 27 -9.04 -35.72 3.56
CA PHE A 27 -7.78 -36.25 3.04
C PHE A 27 -7.71 -37.72 3.41
N ASP A 28 -7.70 -38.59 2.40
CA ASP A 28 -7.53 -40.03 2.62
C ASP A 28 -6.03 -40.33 2.75
N PHE A 29 -5.61 -40.61 3.97
CA PHE A 29 -4.19 -40.82 4.28
C PHE A 29 -3.67 -42.18 3.79
N GLY A 30 -4.55 -43.17 3.55
CA GLY A 30 -4.18 -44.52 3.13
C GLY A 30 -2.96 -45.12 3.85
N ASP A 31 -2.28 -46.09 3.22
CA ASP A 31 -0.94 -46.56 3.63
C ASP A 31 0.18 -45.75 2.94
N GLU A 32 -0.18 -44.72 2.15
CA GLU A 32 0.70 -43.97 1.27
C GLU A 32 1.06 -42.60 1.85
N TRP A 33 1.86 -42.62 2.92
CA TRP A 33 2.36 -41.43 3.64
C TRP A 33 3.01 -40.35 2.75
N TRP A 34 3.49 -40.74 1.55
CA TRP A 34 4.12 -39.82 0.59
C TRP A 34 3.17 -38.79 -0.03
N ARG A 35 1.85 -39.05 -0.09
CA ARG A 35 0.85 -38.13 -0.68
C ARG A 35 0.68 -36.84 0.13
N LEU A 36 0.75 -36.95 1.46
CA LEU A 36 0.70 -35.80 2.35
C LEU A 36 1.87 -34.84 2.09
N LEU A 37 3.06 -35.40 1.87
CA LEU A 37 4.27 -34.63 1.56
C LEU A 37 4.14 -33.87 0.24
N VAL A 38 3.53 -34.49 -0.78
CA VAL A 38 3.32 -33.84 -2.09
C VAL A 38 2.32 -32.69 -1.97
N VAL A 39 1.20 -32.87 -1.28
CA VAL A 39 0.21 -31.79 -1.13
C VAL A 39 0.73 -30.66 -0.25
N ALA A 40 1.44 -30.99 0.83
CA ALA A 40 2.13 -29.99 1.64
C ALA A 40 3.18 -29.22 0.84
N ALA A 41 3.91 -29.89 -0.07
CA ALA A 41 4.86 -29.24 -0.96
C ALA A 41 4.17 -28.28 -1.93
N ILE A 42 3.06 -28.68 -2.56
CA ILE A 42 2.28 -27.80 -3.46
C ILE A 42 1.70 -26.61 -2.70
N PHE A 43 1.12 -26.82 -1.51
CA PHE A 43 0.59 -25.74 -0.67
C PHE A 43 1.70 -24.76 -0.25
N GLY A 44 2.86 -25.30 0.16
CA GLY A 44 4.03 -24.49 0.45
C GLY A 44 4.51 -23.68 -0.75
N LEU A 45 4.46 -24.26 -1.96
CA LEU A 45 4.79 -23.58 -3.20
C LEU A 45 3.82 -22.42 -3.48
N ILE A 46 2.51 -22.66 -3.39
CA ILE A 46 1.49 -21.63 -3.58
C ILE A 46 1.68 -20.48 -2.59
N ASN A 47 1.88 -20.78 -1.30
CA ASN A 47 2.06 -19.76 -0.28
C ASN A 47 3.37 -18.98 -0.44
N THR A 48 4.41 -19.62 -0.99
CA THR A 48 5.70 -18.98 -1.23
C THR A 48 5.67 -18.09 -2.47
N PHE A 49 5.01 -18.53 -3.55
CA PHE A 49 5.09 -17.83 -4.84
C PHE A 49 3.86 -16.95 -5.13
N ILE A 50 2.65 -17.42 -4.85
CA ILE A 50 1.41 -16.72 -5.26
C ILE A 50 1.00 -15.65 -4.25
N ARG A 51 1.05 -15.97 -2.95
CA ARG A 51 0.61 -15.02 -1.90
C ARG A 51 1.35 -13.68 -1.95
N PRO A 52 2.69 -13.61 -2.09
CA PRO A 52 3.39 -12.34 -2.15
C PRO A 52 2.98 -11.48 -3.34
N ILE A 53 2.75 -12.10 -4.50
CA ILE A 53 2.33 -11.40 -5.73
C ILE A 53 0.96 -10.75 -5.51
N VAL A 54 -0.01 -11.52 -5.00
CA VAL A 54 -1.36 -11.00 -4.74
C VAL A 54 -1.35 -9.87 -3.71
N SER A 55 -0.56 -10.04 -2.64
CA SER A 55 -0.44 -8.99 -1.61
C SER A 55 0.21 -7.72 -2.16
N LEU A 56 1.25 -7.84 -2.98
CA LEU A 56 1.92 -6.71 -3.59
C LEU A 56 1.00 -5.96 -4.55
N LEU A 57 0.14 -6.66 -5.30
CA LEU A 57 -0.85 -6.05 -6.19
C LEU A 57 -2.01 -5.35 -5.45
N SER A 58 -2.35 -5.80 -4.24
CA SER A 58 -3.39 -5.15 -3.42
C SER A 58 -2.93 -3.89 -2.70
N LEU A 59 -1.61 -3.74 -2.48
CA LEU A 59 -1.02 -2.64 -1.73
C LEU A 59 -1.29 -1.25 -2.36
N PRO A 60 -1.13 -1.03 -3.68
CA PRO A 60 -1.37 0.26 -4.32
C PRO A 60 -2.82 0.71 -4.20
N ILE A 61 -3.77 -0.20 -4.43
CA ILE A 61 -5.20 0.09 -4.37
C ILE A 61 -5.59 0.57 -2.97
N ASN A 62 -5.06 -0.07 -1.94
CA ASN A 62 -5.31 0.31 -0.55
C ASN A 62 -4.70 1.69 -0.21
N LEU A 63 -3.54 2.04 -0.78
CA LEU A 63 -2.94 3.36 -0.59
C LEU A 63 -3.70 4.48 -1.31
N PHE A 64 -4.20 4.22 -2.52
CA PHE A 64 -4.96 5.20 -3.28
C PHE A 64 -6.29 5.57 -2.58
N ALA A 65 -6.98 4.61 -1.97
CA ALA A 65 -8.30 4.84 -1.39
C ALA A 65 -8.31 5.85 -0.20
N LEU A 66 -7.26 5.87 0.62
CA LEU A 66 -7.17 6.75 1.80
C LEU A 66 -6.25 7.97 1.61
N GLY A 67 -5.23 7.85 0.75
CA GLY A 67 -4.27 8.93 0.48
C GLY A 67 -4.78 9.98 -0.52
N LEU A 68 -5.60 9.58 -1.50
CA LEU A 68 -6.03 10.49 -2.56
C LEU A 68 -6.97 11.60 -2.05
N VAL A 69 -7.85 11.31 -1.09
CA VAL A 69 -8.77 12.33 -0.55
C VAL A 69 -8.00 13.48 0.10
N GLY A 70 -6.97 13.17 0.90
CA GLY A 70 -6.09 14.18 1.49
C GLY A 70 -5.31 14.98 0.44
N MET A 71 -4.80 14.31 -0.60
CA MET A 71 -4.12 14.97 -1.71
C MET A 71 -5.05 15.95 -2.44
N LEU A 72 -6.31 15.57 -2.70
CA LEU A 72 -7.29 16.43 -3.36
C LEU A 72 -7.59 17.69 -2.54
N VAL A 73 -7.79 17.55 -1.23
CA VAL A 73 -8.00 18.70 -0.34
C VAL A 73 -6.81 19.64 -0.37
N ASN A 74 -5.59 19.10 -0.22
CA ASN A 74 -4.37 19.91 -0.26
C ASN A 74 -4.17 20.59 -1.62
N THR A 75 -4.52 19.92 -2.72
CA THR A 75 -4.49 20.49 -4.08
C THR A 75 -5.44 21.68 -4.20
N ALA A 76 -6.68 21.53 -3.75
CA ALA A 76 -7.67 22.58 -3.77
C ALA A 76 -7.24 23.79 -2.91
N MET A 77 -6.63 23.54 -1.75
CA MET A 77 -6.09 24.61 -0.90
C MET A 77 -4.94 25.37 -1.57
N LEU A 78 -4.05 24.68 -2.30
CA LEU A 78 -2.97 25.34 -3.04
C LEU A 78 -3.47 26.18 -4.21
N LEU A 79 -4.47 25.70 -4.93
CA LEU A 79 -5.13 26.48 -5.98
C LEU A 79 -5.79 27.73 -5.38
N LEU A 80 -6.47 27.58 -4.23
CA LEU A 80 -7.03 28.74 -3.53
C LEU A 80 -5.94 29.72 -3.10
N LEU A 81 -4.80 29.23 -2.59
CA LEU A 81 -3.67 30.07 -2.23
C LEU A 81 -3.09 30.81 -3.45
N ALA A 82 -2.90 30.13 -4.58
CA ALA A 82 -2.42 30.73 -5.82
C ALA A 82 -3.39 31.79 -6.32
N PHE A 83 -4.70 31.53 -6.27
CA PHE A 83 -5.72 32.51 -6.57
C PHE A 83 -5.54 33.78 -5.72
N VAL A 84 -5.60 33.65 -4.40
CA VAL A 84 -5.50 34.78 -3.46
C VAL A 84 -4.17 35.53 -3.60
N SER A 85 -3.07 34.80 -3.79
CA SER A 85 -1.76 35.38 -4.07
C SER A 85 -1.75 36.25 -5.33
N GLY A 86 -2.43 35.81 -6.39
CA GLY A 86 -2.58 36.60 -7.61
C GLY A 86 -3.27 37.95 -7.36
N TRP A 87 -4.34 37.96 -6.55
CA TRP A 87 -5.03 39.21 -6.16
C TRP A 87 -4.16 40.14 -5.31
N LEU A 88 -3.36 39.57 -4.43
CA LEU A 88 -2.50 40.31 -3.51
C LEU A 88 -1.10 40.64 -4.10
N ALA A 89 -0.86 40.29 -5.37
CA ALA A 89 0.42 40.42 -6.05
C ALA A 89 1.60 39.80 -5.27
N LEU A 90 1.37 38.68 -4.58
CA LEU A 90 2.37 38.01 -3.74
C LEU A 90 3.37 37.15 -4.55
N GLY A 91 3.19 37.05 -5.87
CA GLY A 91 4.08 36.33 -6.77
C GLY A 91 4.00 34.80 -6.69
N PHE A 92 3.11 34.23 -5.87
CA PHE A 92 2.87 32.78 -5.86
C PHE A 92 1.86 32.39 -6.94
N GLN A 93 2.34 31.62 -7.92
CA GLN A 93 1.59 31.11 -9.07
C GLN A 93 1.91 29.64 -9.28
N ILE A 94 0.94 28.88 -9.78
CA ILE A 94 1.10 27.48 -10.14
C ILE A 94 0.93 27.38 -11.65
N ALA A 95 1.97 26.93 -12.35
CA ALA A 95 2.00 26.80 -13.81
C ALA A 95 1.53 28.08 -14.56
N GLY A 96 1.93 29.25 -14.07
CA GLY A 96 1.58 30.55 -14.66
C GLY A 96 0.19 31.10 -14.29
N TRP A 97 -0.57 30.39 -13.45
CA TRP A 97 -1.86 30.83 -12.93
C TRP A 97 -1.77 31.31 -11.48
N PRO A 98 -2.39 32.45 -11.11
CA PRO A 98 -3.03 33.50 -11.93
C PRO A 98 -2.02 34.58 -12.38
N PRO A 99 -2.15 35.22 -13.58
CA PRO A 99 -3.40 35.47 -14.32
C PRO A 99 -3.64 34.54 -15.54
N GLY A 100 -2.84 33.48 -15.71
CA GLY A 100 -3.05 32.49 -16.78
C GLY A 100 -4.44 31.82 -16.75
N GLN A 101 -4.68 30.86 -17.64
CA GLN A 101 -5.92 30.06 -17.64
C GLN A 101 -5.79 28.89 -16.65
N LEU A 102 -6.90 28.49 -16.04
CA LEU A 102 -6.94 27.33 -15.14
C LEU A 102 -7.06 26.06 -15.99
N ASP A 103 -5.93 25.62 -16.53
CA ASP A 103 -5.84 24.45 -17.40
C ASP A 103 -5.53 23.17 -16.61
N VAL A 104 -5.59 22.03 -17.30
CA VAL A 104 -5.26 20.71 -16.73
C VAL A 104 -3.85 20.70 -16.13
N ASP A 105 -2.91 21.43 -16.74
CA ASP A 105 -1.55 21.57 -16.23
C ASP A 105 -1.52 22.19 -14.84
N VAL A 106 -2.27 23.27 -14.61
CA VAL A 106 -2.36 23.95 -13.30
C VAL A 106 -2.83 22.98 -12.22
N VAL A 107 -3.83 22.16 -12.52
CA VAL A 107 -4.36 21.15 -11.60
C VAL A 107 -3.33 20.05 -11.33
N ILE A 108 -2.63 19.57 -12.36
CA ILE A 108 -1.57 18.55 -12.22
C ILE A 108 -0.43 19.09 -11.35
N TYR A 109 0.09 20.28 -11.64
CA TYR A 109 1.16 20.88 -10.86
C TYR A 109 0.74 21.18 -9.41
N ALA A 110 -0.50 21.62 -9.20
CA ALA A 110 -1.04 21.79 -7.85
C ALA A 110 -1.14 20.45 -7.11
N ALA A 111 -1.55 19.38 -7.77
CA ALA A 111 -1.62 18.04 -7.18
C ALA A 111 -0.24 17.49 -6.82
N LEU A 112 0.75 17.69 -7.69
CA LEU A 112 2.14 17.34 -7.41
C LEU A 112 2.69 18.14 -6.23
N ALA A 113 2.43 19.44 -6.16
CA ALA A 113 2.83 20.28 -5.03
C ALA A 113 2.15 19.82 -3.72
N ALA A 114 0.86 19.49 -3.78
CA ALA A 114 0.11 18.98 -2.63
C ALA A 114 0.65 17.63 -2.13
N LEU A 115 1.07 16.76 -3.05
CA LEU A 115 1.73 15.50 -2.71
C LEU A 115 3.05 15.76 -1.95
N VAL A 116 3.90 16.65 -2.47
CA VAL A 116 5.17 17.02 -1.83
C VAL A 116 4.92 17.59 -0.42
N ILE A 117 3.96 18.51 -0.27
CA ILE A 117 3.61 19.09 1.03
C ILE A 117 3.13 18.01 2.00
N SER A 118 2.29 17.10 1.55
CA SER A 118 1.75 16.02 2.38
C SER A 118 2.87 15.10 2.90
N LEU A 119 3.85 14.79 2.05
CA LEU A 119 5.02 13.98 2.43
C LEU A 119 5.91 14.71 3.43
N VAL A 120 6.21 15.99 3.20
CA VAL A 120 7.02 16.82 4.10
C VAL A 120 6.34 16.96 5.45
N ALA A 121 5.05 17.29 5.48
CA ALA A 121 4.26 17.43 6.71
C ALA A 121 4.21 16.11 7.49
N THR A 122 4.06 14.98 6.79
CA THR A 122 4.09 13.65 7.41
C THR A 122 5.46 13.37 8.03
N ALA A 123 6.55 13.62 7.31
CA ALA A 123 7.91 13.43 7.81
C ALA A 123 8.17 14.30 9.05
N LEU A 124 7.81 15.59 9.01
CA LEU A 124 7.94 16.49 10.15
C LEU A 124 7.07 16.04 11.33
N GLY A 125 5.85 15.59 11.07
CA GLY A 125 4.94 15.07 12.10
C GLY A 125 5.50 13.81 12.77
N LEU A 126 6.13 12.92 12.01
CA LEU A 126 6.81 11.74 12.54
C LEU A 126 8.00 12.13 13.42
N VAL A 127 8.83 13.06 12.96
CA VAL A 127 9.99 13.55 13.74
C VAL A 127 9.54 14.16 15.07
N ARG A 128 8.53 15.05 15.06
CA ARG A 128 7.99 15.65 16.29
C ARG A 128 7.42 14.63 17.27
N ARG A 129 6.81 13.55 16.77
CA ARG A 129 6.29 12.47 17.62
C ARG A 129 7.39 11.64 18.28
N LEU A 130 8.55 11.52 17.63
CA LEU A 130 9.68 10.73 18.13
C LEU A 130 10.59 11.52 19.08
N VAL A 131 10.57 12.86 19.02
CA VAL A 131 11.36 13.75 19.88
C VAL A 131 10.42 14.64 20.71
N PRO A 132 9.88 14.17 21.85
CA PRO A 132 9.05 14.99 22.71
C PRO A 132 9.91 16.07 23.40
N GLY A 133 9.88 17.29 22.89
CA GLY A 133 10.64 18.43 23.41
C GLY A 133 11.06 19.50 22.40
N VAL A 134 10.74 19.32 21.11
CA VAL A 134 10.87 20.31 20.01
C VAL A 134 9.57 20.40 19.22
#